data_AF-U2YK13-F1
#
_entry.id   AF-U2YK13-F1
#
_cell.length_a   1.000
_cell.length_b   1.000
_cell.length_c   1.000
_cell.angle_alpha   90.00
_cell.angle_beta   90.00
_cell.angle_gamma   90.00
#
_symmetry.space_group_name_H-M   'P 1'
#
loop_
_entity.id
_entity.type
_entity.pdbx_description
1 polymer ?
#
loop_
_entity_poly.entity_id
_entity_poly.type
_entity_poly.pdbx_seq_one_letter_code
_entity_poly.pdbx_strand_id
1 'polypeptide(L)'
;MNWSRARFVCAAIALFASAMTAAQAQNNTPRRSPQNQQPAPQEGPRWQNLPQMQLEAVYAAPLADTVIQRMRDPIDGTICFLYSPIEAPHNPPSPRTGYLNYGGVNIGSISCVAGSVITIPTAPPPGRR
;
A
#
# COMPACT_ATOMS: atom_id res chain seq x y z
N MET A 1 -57.36 40.38 -4.67
CA MET A 1 -58.33 39.29 -4.90
C MET A 1 -58.65 39.25 -6.39
N ASN A 2 -58.62 38.06 -7.00
CA ASN A 2 -59.08 37.67 -8.34
C ASN A 2 -58.15 38.04 -9.52
N TRP A 3 -57.30 37.14 -10.02
CA TRP A 3 -57.56 36.00 -10.93
C TRP A 3 -58.22 36.38 -12.26
N SER A 4 -57.43 36.38 -13.35
CA SER A 4 -57.76 35.76 -14.65
C SER A 4 -56.92 36.37 -15.79
N ARG A 5 -55.99 35.60 -16.37
CA ARG A 5 -55.70 35.56 -17.82
C ARG A 5 -55.09 34.20 -18.20
N ALA A 6 -55.95 33.31 -18.69
CA ALA A 6 -55.61 32.07 -19.38
C ALA A 6 -55.34 32.33 -20.88
N ARG A 7 -54.42 31.60 -21.53
CA ARG A 7 -54.47 31.07 -22.92
C ARG A 7 -53.43 29.94 -23.05
N PHE A 8 -53.83 28.66 -23.10
CA PHE A 8 -54.19 27.87 -24.29
C PHE A 8 -53.11 27.82 -25.38
N VAL A 9 -52.41 26.68 -25.53
CA VAL A 9 -52.28 25.94 -26.80
C VAL A 9 -52.14 24.44 -26.48
N CYS A 10 -53.18 23.68 -26.79
CA CYS A 10 -53.16 22.21 -26.85
C CYS A 10 -53.08 21.78 -28.32
N ALA A 11 -52.36 20.67 -28.54
CA ALA A 11 -52.58 19.63 -29.55
C ALA A 11 -52.35 19.96 -31.05
N ALA A 12 -51.46 19.20 -31.69
CA ALA A 12 -51.85 18.02 -32.52
C ALA A 12 -50.82 17.76 -33.64
N ILE A 13 -50.11 16.63 -33.60
CA ILE A 13 -49.87 15.77 -34.78
C ILE A 13 -49.85 14.31 -34.29
N ALA A 14 -50.90 13.58 -34.64
CA ALA A 14 -51.01 12.14 -34.57
C ALA A 14 -50.41 11.50 -35.84
N LEU A 15 -50.29 10.16 -35.83
CA LEU A 15 -50.10 9.23 -36.95
C LEU A 15 -48.69 8.65 -37.10
N PHE A 16 -48.41 7.52 -36.43
CA PHE A 16 -47.82 6.33 -37.05
C PHE A 16 -48.17 5.10 -36.20
N ALA A 17 -49.28 4.45 -36.55
CA ALA A 17 -49.62 3.11 -36.09
C ALA A 17 -49.56 2.17 -37.31
N SER A 18 -48.60 1.25 -37.35
CA SER A 18 -48.61 0.10 -38.25
C SER A 18 -47.74 -1.02 -37.66
N ALA A 19 -48.43 -2.04 -37.17
CA ALA A 19 -48.10 -3.47 -37.19
C ALA A 19 -46.63 -3.92 -37.04
N MET A 20 -46.30 -4.46 -35.87
CA MET A 20 -45.50 -5.69 -35.78
C MET A 20 -46.07 -6.60 -34.69
N THR A 21 -46.81 -7.60 -35.13
CA THR A 21 -47.19 -8.77 -34.34
C THR A 21 -46.04 -9.77 -34.35
N ALA A 22 -45.84 -10.42 -33.21
CA ALA A 22 -45.11 -11.67 -32.99
C ALA A 22 -43.57 -11.62 -32.81
N ALA A 23 -43.15 -12.40 -31.79
CA ALA A 23 -41.82 -12.92 -31.50
C ALA A 23 -40.82 -12.01 -30.79
N GLN A 24 -40.99 -11.80 -29.47
CA GLN A 24 -39.84 -11.70 -28.56
C GLN A 24 -40.09 -12.50 -27.27
N ALA A 25 -40.15 -13.83 -27.42
CA ALA A 25 -39.70 -14.73 -26.37
C ALA A 25 -38.17 -14.80 -26.45
N GLN A 26 -37.47 -13.86 -25.80
CA GLN A 26 -36.02 -13.98 -25.63
C GLN A 26 -35.63 -13.74 -24.17
N ASN A 27 -35.73 -14.85 -23.44
CA ASN A 27 -34.60 -15.42 -22.71
C ASN A 27 -34.03 -14.53 -21.59
N ASN A 28 -34.72 -14.55 -20.45
CA ASN A 28 -34.14 -14.27 -19.14
C ASN A 28 -33.11 -15.37 -18.81
N THR A 29 -31.92 -15.29 -19.40
CA THR A 29 -30.74 -16.03 -18.91
C THR A 29 -29.88 -15.06 -18.12
N PRO A 30 -29.61 -15.29 -16.82
CA PRO A 30 -28.60 -14.53 -16.11
C PRO A 30 -27.24 -14.82 -16.75
N ARG A 31 -26.68 -13.82 -17.45
CA ARG A 31 -25.27 -13.82 -17.86
C ARG A 31 -24.43 -13.91 -16.59
N ARG A 32 -23.91 -15.11 -16.26
CA ARG A 32 -22.79 -15.26 -15.33
C ARG A 32 -21.61 -14.52 -15.95
N SER A 33 -21.22 -13.40 -15.37
CA SER A 33 -19.91 -12.81 -15.61
C SER A 33 -18.86 -13.90 -15.44
N PRO A 34 -17.85 -14.03 -16.32
CA PRO A 34 -16.71 -14.88 -16.04
C PRO A 34 -16.10 -14.38 -14.74
N GLN A 35 -16.28 -15.17 -13.69
CA GLN A 35 -15.67 -14.96 -12.40
C GLN A 35 -14.18 -15.15 -12.64
N ASN A 36 -13.47 -14.03 -12.83
CA ASN A 36 -12.03 -14.00 -12.75
C ASN A 36 -11.70 -14.67 -11.43
N GLN A 37 -11.18 -15.89 -11.49
CA GLN A 37 -10.63 -16.60 -10.35
C GLN A 37 -9.41 -15.77 -9.95
N GLN A 38 -9.67 -14.76 -9.12
CA GLN A 38 -8.63 -14.06 -8.40
C GLN A 38 -7.88 -15.15 -7.63
N PRO A 39 -6.58 -15.36 -7.87
CA PRO A 39 -5.80 -16.32 -7.10
C PRO A 39 -6.03 -16.05 -5.62
N ALA A 40 -6.20 -17.11 -4.83
CA ALA A 40 -6.29 -17.00 -3.38
C ALA A 40 -5.12 -16.12 -2.87
N PRO A 41 -5.36 -15.19 -1.93
CA PRO A 41 -4.29 -14.35 -1.42
C PRO A 41 -3.17 -15.24 -0.92
N GLN A 42 -2.00 -15.20 -1.57
CA GLN A 42 -0.80 -15.82 -1.04
C GLN A 42 -0.55 -15.17 0.32
N GLU A 43 -0.46 -15.98 1.37
CA GLU A 43 -0.04 -15.49 2.68
C GLU A 43 1.34 -14.87 2.51
N GLY A 44 1.40 -13.54 2.54
CA GLY A 44 2.66 -12.81 2.49
C GLY A 44 3.57 -13.25 3.65
N PRO A 45 4.89 -13.01 3.53
CA PRO A 45 5.82 -13.35 4.60
C PRO A 45 5.32 -12.78 5.93
N ARG A 46 5.24 -13.64 6.95
CA ARG A 46 4.87 -13.21 8.31
C ARG A 46 5.92 -12.25 8.80
N TRP A 47 5.51 -11.03 9.18
CA TRP A 47 6.42 -9.98 9.66
C TRP A 47 7.46 -10.58 10.60
N GLN A 48 7.01 -11.32 11.62
CA GLN A 48 7.83 -11.86 12.71
C GLN A 48 9.03 -12.71 12.25
N ASN A 49 9.00 -13.22 11.02
CA ASN A 49 10.05 -14.05 10.45
C ASN A 49 11.00 -13.28 9.52
N LEU A 50 10.76 -11.99 9.30
CA LEU A 50 11.64 -11.15 8.49
C LEU A 50 12.96 -10.90 9.23
N PRO A 51 14.11 -11.10 8.59
CA PRO A 51 15.40 -10.77 9.19
C PRO A 51 15.44 -9.28 9.50
N GLN A 52 15.91 -8.94 10.70
CA GLN A 52 16.07 -7.56 11.13
C GLN A 52 17.52 -7.12 10.95
N MET A 53 17.72 -5.90 10.45
CA MET A 53 19.01 -5.25 10.56
C MET A 53 19.34 -4.96 12.04
N GLN A 54 20.62 -5.01 12.41
CA GLN A 54 21.06 -4.65 13.75
C GLN A 54 21.24 -3.15 13.89
N LEU A 55 20.59 -2.55 14.89
CA LEU A 55 20.81 -1.15 15.25
C LEU A 55 22.17 -1.02 15.97
N GLU A 56 23.14 -0.36 15.34
CA GLU A 56 24.48 -0.15 15.93
C GLU A 56 24.59 1.19 16.65
N ALA A 57 23.87 2.21 16.19
CA ALA A 57 23.90 3.54 16.81
C ALA A 57 22.66 4.37 16.47
N VAL A 58 22.39 5.36 17.31
CA VAL A 58 21.38 6.41 17.10
C VAL A 58 22.05 7.76 17.34
N TYR A 59 21.82 8.70 16.42
CA TYR A 59 22.34 10.06 16.47
C TYR A 59 21.21 11.06 16.40
N ALA A 60 21.39 12.24 17.01
CA ALA A 60 20.52 13.38 16.74
C ALA A 60 20.72 13.84 15.30
N ALA A 61 19.63 14.06 14.56
CA ALA A 61 19.71 14.68 13.24
C ALA A 61 19.74 16.22 13.36
N PRO A 62 20.09 16.94 12.27
CA PRO A 62 20.17 18.40 12.28
C PRO A 62 18.83 19.11 12.53
N LEU A 63 17.71 18.44 12.24
CA LEU A 63 16.37 18.97 12.48
C LEU A 63 15.88 18.49 13.86
N ALA A 64 15.16 19.37 14.57
CA ALA A 64 14.54 19.02 15.85
C ALA A 64 13.63 17.79 15.71
N ASP A 65 13.58 16.98 16.76
CA ASP A 65 12.74 15.78 16.86
C ASP A 65 12.96 14.75 15.74
N THR A 66 14.16 14.72 15.17
CA THR A 66 14.58 13.71 14.21
C THR A 66 15.85 13.00 14.66
N VAL A 67 15.99 11.74 14.25
CA VAL A 67 17.15 10.89 14.54
C VAL A 67 17.72 10.29 13.27
N ILE A 68 19.01 9.95 13.34
CA ILE A 68 19.69 9.11 12.35
C ILE A 68 19.97 7.77 13.02
N GLN A 69 19.40 6.70 12.51
CA GLN A 69 19.64 5.34 12.98
C GLN A 69 20.61 4.65 12.04
N ARG A 70 21.71 4.12 12.58
CA ARG A 70 22.68 3.36 11.81
C ARG A 70 22.43 1.86 12.02
N MET A 71 21.99 1.20 10.97
CA MET A 71 21.65 -0.21 10.95
C MET A 71 22.67 -1.01 10.14
N ARG A 72 23.01 -2.23 10.57
CA ARG A 72 23.85 -3.17 9.82
C ARG A 72 23.04 -4.40 9.40
N ASP A 73 23.14 -4.77 8.13
CA ASP A 73 22.61 -6.04 7.63
C ASP A 73 23.48 -7.20 8.15
N PRO A 74 22.92 -8.18 8.87
CA PRO A 74 23.67 -9.33 9.36
C PRO A 74 24.11 -10.31 8.25
N ILE A 75 23.56 -10.21 7.04
CA ILE A 75 23.83 -11.15 5.94
C ILE A 75 25.09 -10.73 5.18
N ASP A 76 25.21 -9.46 4.81
CA ASP A 76 26.30 -8.95 3.95
C ASP A 76 27.10 -7.79 4.57
N GLY A 77 26.70 -7.31 5.75
CA GLY A 77 27.35 -6.22 6.46
C GLY A 77 27.01 -4.82 5.93
N THR A 78 26.08 -4.68 4.98
CA THR A 78 25.59 -3.40 4.47
C THR A 78 25.16 -2.47 5.61
N ILE A 79 25.60 -1.22 5.56
CA ILE A 79 25.26 -0.22 6.57
C ILE A 79 24.21 0.72 5.98
N CYS A 80 23.06 0.81 6.62
CA CYS A 80 22.02 1.76 6.25
C CYS A 80 21.84 2.83 7.33
N PHE A 81 21.74 4.09 6.90
CA PHE A 81 21.36 5.22 7.73
C PHE A 81 19.91 5.56 7.45
N LEU A 82 19.08 5.51 8.48
CA LEU A 82 17.66 5.86 8.42
C LEU A 82 17.44 7.21 9.10
N TYR A 83 16.90 8.16 8.34
CA TYR A 83 16.50 9.47 8.86
C TYR A 83 15.01 9.43 9.19
N SER A 84 14.66 9.55 10.46
CA SER A 84 13.27 9.43 10.91
C SER A 84 12.91 10.50 11.95
N PRO A 85 11.68 11.04 11.91
CA PRO A 85 11.09 11.68 13.08
C PRO A 85 11.05 10.72 14.27
N ILE A 86 11.14 11.25 15.49
CA ILE A 86 10.98 10.47 16.73
C ILE A 86 9.57 9.90 16.83
N GLU A 87 8.57 10.67 16.38
CA GLU A 87 7.17 10.27 16.39
C GLU A 87 6.67 10.03 14.97
N ALA A 88 6.09 8.85 14.73
CA ALA A 88 5.43 8.52 13.48
C ALA A 88 3.95 8.24 13.74
N PRO A 89 3.02 9.02 13.16
CA PRO A 89 1.60 8.73 13.30
C PRO A 89 1.28 7.39 12.64
N HIS A 90 0.40 6.61 13.25
CA HIS A 90 -0.10 5.36 12.68
C HIS A 90 -1.57 5.14 12.97
N ASN A 91 -2.22 4.40 12.07
CA ASN A 91 -3.57 3.91 12.29
C ASN A 91 -3.56 2.76 13.33
N PRO A 92 -4.70 2.44 13.93
CA PRO A 92 -4.86 1.22 14.70
C PRO A 92 -4.44 -0.02 13.89
N PRO A 93 -3.94 -1.08 14.54
CA PRO A 93 -3.56 -2.32 13.87
C PRO A 93 -4.66 -2.87 12.96
N SER A 94 -4.27 -3.40 11.80
CA SER A 94 -5.17 -4.07 10.86
C SER A 94 -5.93 -5.23 11.53
N PRO A 95 -7.27 -5.29 11.46
CA PRO A 95 -8.04 -6.38 12.07
C PRO A 95 -7.73 -7.77 11.48
N ARG A 96 -7.23 -7.80 10.24
CA ARG A 96 -6.93 -9.06 9.53
C ARG A 96 -5.52 -9.57 9.82
N THR A 97 -4.54 -8.68 9.97
CA THR A 97 -3.12 -9.05 10.05
C THR A 97 -2.46 -8.68 11.37
N GLY A 98 -3.11 -7.84 12.18
CA GLY A 98 -2.54 -7.30 13.43
C GLY A 98 -1.41 -6.28 13.22
N TYR A 99 -1.11 -5.91 11.97
CA TYR A 99 0.01 -5.01 11.67
C TYR A 99 -0.39 -3.53 11.78
N LEU A 100 0.52 -2.73 12.30
CA LEU A 100 0.41 -1.28 12.30
C LEU A 100 0.49 -0.76 10.87
N ASN A 101 -0.44 0.13 10.52
CA ASN A 101 -0.44 0.83 9.24
C ASN A 101 -0.11 2.29 9.51
N TYR A 102 1.10 2.71 9.15
CA TYR A 102 1.57 4.06 9.39
C TYR A 102 1.06 5.09 8.35
N GLY A 103 0.20 4.69 7.40
CA GLY A 103 -0.22 5.54 6.29
C GLY A 103 0.95 5.91 5.37
N GLY A 104 0.88 7.07 4.71
CA GLY A 104 2.03 7.64 4.00
C GLY A 104 3.05 8.16 4.99
N VAL A 105 4.04 7.34 5.35
CA VAL A 105 5.09 7.74 6.29
C VAL A 105 6.16 8.52 5.54
N ASN A 106 6.33 9.79 5.89
CA ASN A 106 7.52 10.54 5.49
C ASN A 106 8.71 10.11 6.37
N ILE A 107 9.14 8.86 6.24
CA ILE A 107 10.45 8.44 6.74
C ILE A 107 11.44 9.16 5.84
N GLY A 108 12.11 10.18 6.38
CA GLY A 108 12.78 11.23 5.60
C GLY A 108 13.62 10.70 4.45
N SER A 109 14.50 9.73 4.72
CA SER A 109 15.21 8.97 3.69
C SER A 109 15.96 7.77 4.30
N ILE A 110 16.34 6.82 3.46
CA ILE A 110 17.29 5.76 3.78
C ILE A 110 18.48 5.85 2.82
N SER A 111 19.69 5.73 3.36
CA SER A 111 20.93 5.70 2.57
C SER A 111 21.75 4.50 2.99
N CYS A 112 22.02 3.59 2.05
CA CYS A 112 22.78 2.36 2.32
C CYS A 112 24.13 2.40 1.62
N VAL A 113 25.16 1.96 2.32
CA VAL A 113 26.52 1.78 1.80
C VAL A 113 26.91 0.32 1.96
N ALA A 114 27.47 -0.25 0.89
CA ALA A 114 27.92 -1.64 0.91
C ALA A 114 28.92 -1.85 2.06
N GLY A 115 28.72 -2.94 2.81
CA GLY A 115 29.61 -3.31 3.89
C GLY A 115 30.95 -3.76 3.33
N SER A 116 32.04 -3.11 3.71
CA SER A 116 33.37 -3.71 3.57
C SER A 116 33.51 -4.78 4.65
N VAL A 117 33.51 -6.05 4.27
CA VAL A 117 33.99 -7.12 5.16
C VAL A 117 35.48 -6.88 5.34
N ILE A 118 35.86 -6.23 6.44
CA ILE A 118 37.26 -6.14 6.83
C ILE A 118 37.62 -7.51 7.41
N THR A 119 38.15 -8.40 6.58
CA THR A 119 38.83 -9.61 7.06
C THR A 119 40.03 -9.13 7.85
N ILE A 120 39.92 -9.08 9.18
CA ILE A 120 41.07 -8.83 10.04
C ILE A 120 41.98 -10.06 9.89
N PRO A 121 43.23 -9.91 9.44
CA PRO A 121 44.16 -11.03 9.41
C PRO A 121 44.31 -11.54 10.84
N THR A 122 43.82 -12.75 11.11
CA THR A 122 44.05 -13.42 12.39
C THR A 122 45.56 -13.60 12.55
N ALA A 123 46.15 -12.93 13.53
CA ALA A 123 47.57 -13.11 13.84
C ALA A 123 47.82 -14.61 14.14
N PRO A 124 48.91 -15.20 13.61
CA PRO A 124 49.22 -16.60 13.89
C PRO A 124 49.36 -16.82 15.41
N PRO A 125 48.90 -17.97 15.94
CA PRO A 125 48.99 -18.25 17.36
C PRO A 125 50.45 -18.16 17.84
N PRO A 126 50.71 -17.63 19.05
CA PRO A 126 52.06 -17.54 19.57
C PRO A 126 52.66 -18.94 19.67
N GLY A 127 53.75 -19.18 18.92
CA GLY A 127 54.48 -20.44 18.95
C GLY A 127 55.01 -20.72 20.35
N ARG A 128 54.71 -21.90 20.90
CA ARG A 128 55.36 -22.38 22.13
C ARG A 128 56.85 -22.57 21.84
N ARG A 129 57.69 -21.80 22.53
CA ARG A 129 59.11 -22.13 22.69
C ARG A 129 59.27 -23.16 23.80
#